data_AF-A0A4S5B4H5-F1
#
_entry.id   AF-A0A4S5B4H5-F1
#
_cell.length_a   1.000
_cell.length_b   1.000
_cell.length_c   1.000
_cell.angle_alpha   90.00
_cell.angle_beta   90.00
_cell.angle_gamma   90.00
#
_symmetry.space_group_name_H-M   'P 1'
#
loop_
_entity.id
_entity.type
_entity.pdbx_description
1 polymer ?
#
loop_
_entity_poly.entity_id
_entity_poly.type
_entity_poly.pdbx_seq_one_letter_code
_entity_poly.pdbx_strand_id
1 'polypeptide(L)' 'MTDQERLEAIQAVVDRVTSWQDGATEGTVAEELRNGAREVGVEMSDEEIRRLADVIEDRHAAVDAAEVLSES' A
#
# COMPACT_ATOMS: atom_id res chain seq x y z
N MET A 1 5.68 17.84 -0.68
CA MET A 1 4.72 16.87 -1.21
C MET A 1 3.34 17.35 -0.84
N THR A 2 2.49 17.56 -1.83
CA THR A 2 1.06 17.80 -1.68
C THR A 2 0.34 16.49 -1.34
N ASP A 3 -0.90 16.56 -0.86
CA ASP A 3 -1.69 15.36 -0.55
C ASP A 3 -1.93 14.48 -1.79
N GLN A 4 -2.08 15.11 -2.96
CA GLN A 4 -2.19 14.43 -4.25
C GLN A 4 -0.91 13.66 -4.59
N GLU A 5 0.25 14.33 -4.53
CA GLU A 5 1.55 13.71 -4.80
C GLU A 5 1.85 12.57 -3.79
N ARG A 6 1.39 12.71 -2.54
CA ARG A 6 1.47 11.64 -1.53
C ARG A 6 0.66 10.43 -1.93
N LEU A 7 -0.60 10.62 -2.32
CA LEU A 7 -1.48 9.54 -2.71
C LEU A 7 -0.98 8.83 -3.97
N GLU A 8 -0.48 9.57 -4.95
CA GLU A 8 0.11 8.99 -6.17
C GLU A 8 1.33 8.12 -5.84
N ALA A 9 2.20 8.57 -4.93
CA ALA A 9 3.36 7.80 -4.49
C ALA A 9 2.96 6.54 -3.69
N ILE A 10 1.94 6.63 -2.83
CA ILE A 10 1.38 5.46 -2.13
C ILE A 10 0.77 4.47 -3.12
N GLN A 11 0.01 4.96 -4.12
CA GLN A 11 -0.59 4.12 -5.15
C GLN A 11 0.49 3.34 -5.94
N ALA A 12 1.60 3.99 -6.29
CA ALA A 12 2.72 3.33 -6.97
C ALA A 12 3.32 2.18 -6.13
N VAL A 13 3.39 2.34 -4.81
CA VAL A 13 3.84 1.28 -3.89
C VAL A 13 2.81 0.15 -3.85
N VAL A 14 1.52 0.47 -3.71
CA VAL A 14 0.41 -0.50 -3.69
C VAL A 14 0.38 -1.33 -4.99
N ASP A 15 0.51 -0.69 -6.15
CA ASP A 15 0.52 -1.37 -7.45
C ASP A 15 1.70 -2.34 -7.55
N ARG A 16 2.89 -1.91 -7.12
CA ARG A 16 4.08 -2.77 -7.07
C ARG A 16 3.84 -3.99 -6.17
N VAL A 17 3.36 -3.78 -4.94
CA VAL A 17 3.15 -4.85 -3.97
C VAL A 17 2.06 -5.81 -4.42
N THR A 18 0.97 -5.29 -5.00
CA THR A 18 -0.13 -6.09 -5.57
C THR A 18 0.36 -6.96 -6.74
N SER A 19 1.25 -6.43 -7.59
CA SER A 19 1.80 -7.17 -8.73
C SER A 19 2.67 -8.38 -8.34
N TRP A 20 3.18 -8.42 -7.10
CA TRP A 20 4.06 -9.49 -6.59
C TRP A 20 3.34 -10.49 -5.67
N GLN A 21 2.07 -10.24 -5.30
CA GLN A 21 1.31 -11.10 -4.39
C GLN A 21 1.16 -12.54 -4.88
N ASP A 22 1.23 -12.76 -6.21
CA ASP A 22 1.22 -14.09 -6.81
C ASP A 22 2.54 -14.83 -6.47
N GLY A 23 2.63 -15.36 -5.25
CA GLY A 23 3.78 -16.09 -4.71
C GLY A 23 4.38 -15.56 -3.39
N ALA A 24 3.90 -14.44 -2.86
CA ALA A 24 4.37 -13.92 -1.57
C ALA A 24 3.72 -14.69 -0.39
N THR A 25 4.49 -14.95 0.66
CA THR A 25 3.95 -15.59 1.89
C THR A 25 3.15 -14.54 2.68
N GLU A 26 2.01 -14.94 3.24
CA GLU A 26 1.16 -14.15 4.13
C GLU A 26 2.01 -13.42 5.21
N GLY A 27 1.77 -12.12 5.42
CA GLY A 27 2.58 -11.28 6.33
C GLY A 27 3.75 -10.53 5.69
N THR A 28 4.07 -10.78 4.41
CA THR A 28 5.10 -10.01 3.65
C THR A 28 4.56 -8.66 3.17
N VAL A 29 3.25 -8.51 3.01
CA VAL A 29 2.61 -7.34 2.38
C VAL A 29 2.86 -6.05 3.15
N ALA A 30 2.64 -6.07 4.47
CA ALA A 30 2.86 -4.91 5.32
C ALA A 30 4.33 -4.47 5.37
N GLU A 31 5.28 -5.42 5.30
CA GLU A 31 6.71 -5.12 5.26
C GLU A 31 7.09 -4.47 3.92
N GLU A 32 6.57 -4.99 2.81
CA GLU A 32 6.81 -4.43 1.48
C GLU A 32 6.18 -3.05 1.30
N LEU A 33 4.99 -2.81 1.84
CA LEU A 33 4.38 -1.47 1.88
C LEU A 33 5.28 -0.50 2.64
N ARG A 34 5.78 -0.89 3.82
CA ARG A 34 6.66 -0.05 4.64
C ARG A 34 8.01 0.22 3.94
N ASN A 35 8.59 -0.78 3.30
CA ASN A 35 9.83 -0.64 2.55
C ASN A 35 9.64 0.27 1.33
N GLY A 36 8.59 0.04 0.54
CA GLY A 36 8.26 0.86 -0.61
C GLY A 36 8.02 2.32 -0.24
N ALA A 37 7.25 2.57 0.84
CA ALA A 37 7.02 3.92 1.35
C ALA A 37 8.33 4.64 1.71
N ARG A 38 9.26 3.94 2.38
CA ARG A 38 10.60 4.47 2.70
C ARG A 38 11.42 4.76 1.45
N GLU A 39 11.38 3.89 0.44
CA GLU A 39 12.10 4.05 -0.82
C GLU A 39 11.64 5.29 -1.59
N VAL A 40 10.33 5.58 -1.58
CA VAL A 40 9.77 6.76 -2.26
C VAL A 40 9.72 8.01 -1.37
N GLY A 41 10.16 7.92 -0.11
CA GLY A 41 10.20 9.05 0.82
C GLY A 41 8.83 9.49 1.35
N VAL A 42 7.85 8.57 1.39
CA VAL A 42 6.51 8.82 1.92
C VAL A 42 6.37 8.21 3.31
N GLU A 43 5.82 8.99 4.24
CA GLU A 43 5.41 8.47 5.54
C GLU A 43 4.00 7.89 5.46
N MET A 44 3.87 6.65 5.93
CA MET A 44 2.62 5.95 6.16
C MET A 44 2.58 5.54 7.63
N SER A 45 1.47 5.80 8.29
CA SER A 45 1.22 5.31 9.64
C SER A 45 1.02 3.78 9.64
N ASP A 46 1.22 3.15 10.79
CA ASP A 46 0.99 1.72 10.94
C ASP A 46 -0.48 1.32 10.65
N GLU A 47 -1.42 2.24 10.87
CA GLU A 47 -2.84 2.04 10.55
C GLU A 47 -3.10 2.06 9.04
N GLU A 48 -2.53 3.00 8.31
CA GLU A 48 -2.63 3.06 6.84
C GLU A 48 -1.99 1.81 6.20
N ILE A 49 -0.82 1.39 6.71
CA ILE A 49 -0.15 0.17 6.26
C ILE A 49 -1.02 -1.05 6.51
N ARG A 50 -1.59 -1.18 7.71
CA ARG A 50 -2.45 -2.31 8.06
C ARG A 50 -3.69 -2.38 7.16
N ARG A 51 -4.38 -1.26 6.92
CA ARG A 51 -5.58 -1.25 6.06
C ARG A 51 -5.26 -1.65 4.63
N LEU A 52 -4.18 -1.12 4.06
CA LEU A 52 -3.77 -1.47 2.71
C LEU A 52 -3.34 -2.94 2.62
N ALA A 53 -2.62 -3.45 3.62
CA ALA A 53 -2.26 -4.87 3.67
C ALA A 53 -3.50 -5.77 3.73
N ASP A 54 -4.44 -5.49 4.64
CA ASP A 54 -5.69 -6.26 4.80
C ASP A 54 -6.47 -6.31 3.46
N VAL A 55 -6.52 -5.20 2.71
CA VAL A 55 -7.23 -5.12 1.41
C VAL A 55 -6.47 -5.83 0.28
N ILE A 56 -5.15 -5.70 0.21
CA ILE A 56 -4.31 -6.36 -0.81
C ILE A 56 -4.34 -7.88 -0.62
N GLU A 57 -4.33 -8.36 0.64
CA GLU A 57 -4.39 -9.79 0.96
C GLU A 57 -5.78 -10.39 0.69
N ASP A 58 -6.87 -9.63 0.89
CA ASP A 58 -8.25 -10.09 0.67
C ASP A 58 -8.71 -9.99 -0.80
N ARG A 59 -8.14 -9.08 -1.59
CA ARG A 59 -8.58 -8.81 -2.97
C ARG A 59 -7.54 -9.25 -4.01
N HIS A 60 -7.92 -10.19 -4.85
CA HIS A 60 -7.18 -10.52 -6.10
C HIS A 60 -7.35 -9.47 -7.23
N ALA A 61 -7.73 -8.24 -6.90
CA ALA A 61 -8.03 -7.17 -7.86
C ALA A 61 -7.27 -5.88 -7.50
N ALA A 62 -7.18 -4.94 -8.45
CA ALA A 62 -6.49 -3.67 -8.24
C ALA A 62 -7.03 -2.92 -7.02
N VAL A 63 -6.13 -2.42 -6.17
CA VAL A 63 -6.44 -1.69 -4.94
C VAL A 63 -6.27 -0.19 -5.17
N ASP A 64 -7.30 0.59 -4.88
CA ASP A 64 -7.24 2.06 -4.88
C ASP A 64 -6.86 2.56 -3.48
N ALA A 65 -5.68 3.16 -3.36
CA ALA A 65 -5.17 3.66 -2.10
C ALA A 65 -5.98 4.85 -1.57
N ALA A 66 -6.51 5.71 -2.44
CA ALA A 66 -7.31 6.85 -2.01
C ALA A 66 -8.64 6.37 -1.42
N GLU A 67 -9.28 5.38 -2.04
CA GLU A 67 -10.50 4.75 -1.50
C GLU A 67 -10.24 4.17 -0.10
N VAL A 68 -9.21 3.33 0.05
CA VAL A 68 -8.89 2.64 1.31
C VAL A 68 -8.51 3.61 2.44
N LEU A 69 -7.83 4.72 2.11
CA LEU A 69 -7.36 5.67 3.11
C LEU A 69 -8.38 6.78 3.42
N SER A 70 -9.37 7.00 2.55
CA SER A 70 -10.44 7.99 2.77
C SER A 70 -11.45 7.60 3.84
N GLU A 71 -11.54 6.32 4.19
CA GLU A 71 -12.44 5.77 5.22
C GLU A 71 -11.97 6.03 6.67
N SER A 72 -11.15 7.07 6.89
CA SER A 72 -10.56 7.45 8.18
C SER A 72 -11.28 8.63 8.85
#